data_AF-A0A347UEH3-F1
#
_entry.id   AF-A0A347UEH3-F1
#
_cell.length_a   1.000
_cell.length_b   1.000
_cell.length_c   1.000
_cell.angle_alpha   90.00
_cell.angle_beta   90.00
_cell.angle_gamma   90.00
#
_symmetry.space_group_name_H-M   'P 1'
#
loop_
_entity.id
_entity.type
_entity.pdbx_description
1 polymer ?
#
loop_
_entity_poly.entity_id
_entity_poly.type
_entity_poly.pdbx_seq_one_letter_code
_entity_poly.pdbx_strand_id
1 'polypeptide(L)'
;MTGTPEGAFVASIISQAYSDMLSPNDDNAYPAITFLTAPNGRHARWRNELFGLLGLDGDIAAQRIVKGLEGNADLHPLTLETSEQHAAQVATAHKRWQHLKHPHAPPASSV
;
A
#
# COMPACT_ATOMS: atom_id res chain seq x y z
N MET A 1 -3.74 14.71 16.76
CA MET A 1 -2.80 13.74 17.35
C MET A 1 -1.51 13.56 16.53
N THR A 2 -1.40 14.11 15.31
CA THR A 2 -0.22 13.99 14.45
C THR A 2 1.06 14.69 14.94
N GLY A 3 1.04 15.34 16.12
CA GLY A 3 2.17 16.05 16.71
C GLY A 3 2.73 15.43 18.00
N THR A 4 2.28 14.24 18.39
CA THR A 4 2.82 13.53 19.56
C THR A 4 3.85 12.47 19.14
N PRO A 5 4.75 12.02 20.04
CA PRO A 5 5.69 10.93 19.75
C PRO A 5 4.99 9.64 19.28
N GLU A 6 3.84 9.32 19.86
CA GLU A 6 3.03 8.16 19.49
C GLU A 6 2.45 8.32 18.08
N GLY A 7 1.96 9.51 17.74
CA GLY A 7 1.50 9.82 16.39
C GLY A 7 2.63 9.72 15.36
N ALA A 8 3.83 10.20 15.69
CA ALA A 8 5.00 10.08 14.83
C ALA A 8 5.43 8.61 14.63
N PHE A 9 5.39 7.81 15.69
CA PHE A 9 5.67 6.38 15.63
C PHE A 9 4.66 5.63 14.75
N VAL A 10 3.37 5.91 14.89
CA VAL A 10 2.34 5.29 14.04
C VAL A 10 2.49 5.74 12.58
N ALA A 11 2.79 7.02 12.35
CA ALA A 11 3.04 7.54 11.00
C ALA A 11 4.25 6.86 10.35
N SER A 12 5.30 6.51 11.11
CA SER A 12 6.45 5.79 10.55
C SER A 12 6.10 4.36 10.14
N ILE A 13 5.28 3.65 10.91
CA ILE A 13 4.78 2.31 10.54
C ILE A 13 3.99 2.37 9.23
N ILE A 14 3.06 3.32 9.11
CA ILE A 14 2.24 3.47 7.91
C ILE A 14 3.09 3.87 6.70
N SER A 15 4.05 4.79 6.90
CA SER A 15 4.98 5.22 5.84
C SER A 15 5.86 4.06 5.39
N GLN A 16 6.35 3.24 6.32
CA GLN A 16 7.15 2.06 6.00
C GLN A 16 6.34 1.03 5.21
N ALA A 17 5.10 0.73 5.64
CA ALA A 17 4.23 -0.18 4.89
C ALA A 17 3.94 0.34 3.46
N TYR A 18 3.72 1.65 3.30
CA TYR A 18 3.51 2.24 1.98
C TYR A 18 4.79 2.18 1.11
N SER A 19 5.97 2.40 1.70
CA SER A 19 7.24 2.22 1.01
C SER A 19 7.49 0.76 0.61
N ASP A 20 7.22 -0.18 1.51
CA ASP A 20 7.36 -1.62 1.27
C ASP A 20 6.42 -2.12 0.18
N MET A 21 5.19 -1.59 0.10
CA MET A 21 4.27 -1.86 -1.01
C MET A 21 4.89 -1.55 -2.39
N LEU A 22 5.69 -0.48 -2.47
CA LEU A 22 6.38 -0.04 -3.69
C LEU A 22 7.80 -0.64 -3.83
N SER A 23 8.25 -1.41 -2.86
CA SER A 23 9.59 -2.01 -2.83
C SER A 23 9.79 -3.01 -3.97
N PRO A 24 11.00 -3.15 -4.54
CA PRO A 24 11.30 -4.23 -5.48
C PRO A 24 11.24 -5.64 -4.84
N ASN A 25 11.26 -5.77 -3.50
CA ASN A 25 11.21 -7.06 -2.82
C ASN A 25 9.77 -7.55 -2.58
N ASP A 26 9.42 -8.69 -3.16
CA ASP A 26 8.11 -9.33 -3.02
C ASP A 26 7.80 -9.77 -1.59
N ASP A 27 8.81 -10.19 -0.82
CA ASP A 27 8.66 -10.61 0.58
C ASP A 27 8.16 -9.47 1.49
N ASN A 28 8.44 -8.21 1.10
CA ASN A 28 7.95 -7.03 1.79
C ASN A 28 6.66 -6.51 1.14
N ALA A 29 6.59 -6.51 -0.19
CA ALA A 29 5.50 -5.90 -0.94
C ALA A 29 4.15 -6.61 -0.76
N TYR A 30 4.11 -7.94 -0.82
CA TYR A 30 2.83 -8.66 -0.68
C TYR A 30 2.20 -8.50 0.72
N PRO A 31 2.95 -8.66 1.83
CA PRO A 31 2.42 -8.38 3.16
C PRO A 31 2.00 -6.91 3.32
N ALA A 32 2.76 -5.97 2.77
CA ALA A 32 2.44 -4.55 2.83
C ALA A 32 1.14 -4.20 2.09
N ILE A 33 0.98 -4.68 0.85
CA ILE A 33 -0.27 -4.52 0.08
C ILE A 33 -1.43 -5.11 0.88
N THR A 34 -1.27 -6.33 1.41
CA THR A 34 -2.32 -7.00 2.18
C THR A 34 -2.69 -6.20 3.43
N PHE A 35 -1.71 -5.74 4.20
CA PHE A 35 -1.94 -4.93 5.40
C PHE A 35 -2.73 -3.64 5.07
N LEU A 36 -2.29 -2.92 4.03
CA LEU A 36 -2.88 -1.63 3.64
C LEU A 36 -4.28 -1.77 3.01
N THR A 37 -4.60 -2.91 2.40
CA THR A 37 -5.80 -3.05 1.55
C THR A 37 -6.80 -4.12 2.00
N ALA A 38 -6.46 -4.96 2.98
CA ALA A 38 -7.34 -6.04 3.41
C ALA A 38 -8.76 -5.52 3.73
N PRO A 39 -9.82 -6.11 3.16
CA PRO A 39 -11.19 -5.63 3.34
C PRO A 39 -11.76 -5.99 4.72
N ASN A 40 -11.20 -7.01 5.37
CA ASN A 40 -11.61 -7.48 6.70
C ASN A 40 -10.48 -8.29 7.38
N GLY A 41 -10.75 -8.80 8.58
CA GLY A 41 -9.83 -9.64 9.33
C GLY A 41 -8.80 -8.86 10.15
N ARG A 42 -7.73 -9.55 10.60
CA ARG A 42 -6.73 -8.99 11.52
C ARG A 42 -6.02 -7.78 10.93
N HIS A 43 -5.62 -7.84 9.66
CA HIS A 43 -4.94 -6.74 8.98
C HIS A 43 -5.82 -5.49 8.90
N ALA A 44 -7.08 -5.62 8.48
CA ALA A 44 -8.03 -4.51 8.42
C ALA A 44 -8.24 -3.86 9.79
N ARG A 45 -8.43 -4.69 10.83
CA ARG A 45 -8.58 -4.20 12.21
C ARG A 45 -7.35 -3.41 12.67
N TRP A 46 -6.15 -3.98 12.51
CA TRP A 46 -4.90 -3.32 12.92
C TRP A 46 -4.65 -2.04 12.15
N ARG A 47 -4.87 -2.03 10.83
CA ARG A 47 -4.79 -0.82 10.01
C ARG A 47 -5.73 0.25 10.55
N ASN A 48 -7.00 -0.07 10.80
CA ASN A 48 -7.99 0.89 11.26
C ASN A 48 -7.68 1.44 12.66
N GLU A 49 -7.17 0.58 13.56
CA GLU A 49 -6.67 1.02 14.87
C GLU A 49 -5.50 2.02 14.72
N LEU A 50 -4.51 1.73 13.86
CA LEU A 50 -3.36 2.61 13.61
C LEU A 50 -3.77 3.93 12.94
N PHE A 51 -4.56 3.89 11.88
CA PHE A 51 -5.06 5.11 11.24
C PHE A 51 -5.94 5.94 12.20
N GLY A 52 -6.73 5.28 13.05
CA GLY A 52 -7.54 5.94 14.07
C GLY A 52 -6.73 6.74 15.08
N LEU A 53 -5.53 6.26 15.47
CA LEU A 53 -4.60 7.00 16.33
C LEU A 53 -4.10 8.31 15.68
N LEU A 54 -4.12 8.39 14.35
CA LEU A 54 -3.81 9.62 13.62
C LEU A 54 -5.04 10.51 13.39
N GLY A 55 -6.23 10.09 13.84
CA GLY A 55 -7.50 10.75 13.53
C GLY A 55 -7.96 10.54 12.09
N LEU A 56 -7.51 9.46 11.45
CA LEU A 56 -7.84 9.09 10.08
C LEU A 56 -8.72 7.85 10.06
N ASP A 57 -9.58 7.75 9.05
CA ASP A 57 -10.35 6.55 8.78
C ASP A 57 -9.52 5.56 7.94
N GLY A 58 -9.18 4.42 8.52
CA GLY A 58 -8.35 3.39 7.88
C GLY A 58 -9.03 2.68 6.72
N ASP A 59 -10.37 2.60 6.68
CA ASP A 59 -11.10 2.00 5.56
C ASP A 59 -11.14 2.96 4.37
N ILE A 60 -11.32 4.25 4.62
CA ILE A 60 -11.18 5.28 3.58
C ILE A 60 -9.75 5.29 3.02
N ALA A 61 -8.73 5.16 3.88
CA ALA A 61 -7.34 5.07 3.45
C ALA A 61 -7.11 3.84 2.56
N ALA A 62 -7.58 2.66 2.99
CA ALA A 62 -7.50 1.43 2.20
C ALA A 62 -8.18 1.58 0.82
N GLN A 63 -9.38 2.17 0.77
CA GLN A 63 -10.08 2.42 -0.50
C GLN A 63 -9.27 3.32 -1.46
N ARG A 64 -8.61 4.36 -0.94
CA ARG A 64 -7.76 5.24 -1.76
C ARG A 64 -6.55 4.51 -2.30
N ILE A 65 -5.90 3.68 -1.47
CA ILE A 65 -4.77 2.86 -1.89
C ILE A 65 -5.19 1.84 -2.94
N VAL A 66 -6.34 1.19 -2.77
CA VAL A 66 -6.93 0.27 -3.76
C VAL A 66 -7.17 0.99 -5.08
N LYS A 67 -7.77 2.18 -5.08
CA LYS A 67 -7.94 2.98 -6.31
C LYS A 67 -6.60 3.27 -6.99
N GLY A 68 -5.57 3.57 -6.20
CA GLY A 68 -4.22 3.77 -6.73
C GLY A 68 -3.62 2.52 -7.35
N LEU A 69 -3.79 1.36 -6.71
CA LEU A 69 -3.35 0.06 -7.23
C LEU A 69 -4.13 -0.43 -8.45
N GLU A 70 -5.37 0.05 -8.61
CA GLU A 70 -6.21 -0.19 -9.80
C GLU A 70 -5.91 0.78 -10.95
N GLY A 71 -5.04 1.79 -10.73
CA GLY A 71 -4.76 2.83 -11.72
C GLY A 71 -5.84 3.91 -11.84
N ASN A 72 -6.77 3.96 -10.89
CA ASN A 72 -7.87 4.95 -10.82
C ASN A 72 -7.52 6.19 -9.99
N ALA A 73 -6.34 6.23 -9.38
CA ALA A 73 -5.81 7.36 -8.63
C ALA A 73 -4.28 7.34 -8.63
N ASP A 74 -3.66 8.47 -8.36
CA ASP A 74 -2.20 8.54 -8.25
C ASP A 74 -1.74 7.97 -6.90
N LEU A 75 -0.74 7.09 -6.95
CA LEU A 75 0.07 6.74 -5.80
C LEU A 75 1.23 7.73 -5.75
N HIS A 76 1.30 8.56 -4.71
CA HIS A 76 2.33 9.59 -4.59
C HIS A 76 3.62 9.01 -4.00
N PRO A 77 4.80 9.46 -4.46
CA PRO A 77 6.04 9.09 -3.82
C PRO A 77 6.10 9.71 -2.41
N LEU A 78 6.63 8.97 -1.44
CA LEU A 78 6.89 9.47 -0.09
C LEU A 78 8.13 10.37 -0.02
N THR A 79 8.98 10.31 -1.04
CA THR A 79 10.24 11.04 -1.16
C THR A 79 10.24 11.90 -2.41
N LEU A 80 11.22 12.79 -2.56
CA LEU A 80 11.46 13.56 -3.79
C LEU A 80 12.05 12.70 -4.93
N GLU A 81 11.80 11.39 -4.94
CA GLU A 81 12.34 10.45 -5.93
C GLU A 81 12.03 10.91 -7.37
N THR A 82 12.98 10.65 -8.27
CA THR A 82 12.82 10.99 -9.68
C THR A 82 11.60 10.26 -10.25
N SER A 83 10.78 11.00 -10.99
CA SER A 83 9.46 10.53 -11.46
C SER A 83 9.48 9.18 -12.20
N GLU A 84 10.59 8.83 -12.86
CA GLU A 84 10.70 7.59 -13.65
C GLU A 84 10.84 6.34 -12.76
N GLN A 85 11.64 6.40 -11.70
CA GLN A 85 11.80 5.28 -10.77
C GLN A 85 10.49 4.98 -10.05
N HIS A 86 9.82 6.03 -9.59
CA HIS A 86 8.51 5.92 -8.95
C HIS A 86 7.47 5.31 -9.88
N ALA A 87 7.42 5.73 -11.15
CA ALA A 87 6.51 5.14 -12.13
C ALA A 87 6.75 3.62 -12.32
N ALA A 88 8.01 3.17 -12.34
CA ALA A 88 8.34 1.75 -12.43
C ALA A 88 7.93 0.96 -11.17
N GLN A 89 8.11 1.55 -9.99
CA GLN A 89 7.66 0.97 -8.71
C GLN A 89 6.12 0.82 -8.69
N VAL A 90 5.39 1.86 -9.11
CA VAL A 90 3.92 1.84 -9.20
C VAL A 90 3.45 0.77 -10.20
N ALA A 91 4.07 0.68 -11.38
CA ALA A 91 3.74 -0.36 -12.35
C ALA A 91 3.97 -1.78 -11.81
N THR A 92 5.00 -1.96 -10.97
CA THR A 92 5.27 -3.23 -10.31
C THR A 92 4.22 -3.54 -9.24
N ALA A 93 3.83 -2.54 -8.44
CA ALA A 93 2.77 -2.68 -7.45
C ALA A 93 1.42 -3.03 -8.10
N HIS A 94 1.11 -2.45 -9.28
CA HIS A 94 -0.08 -2.82 -10.07
C HIS A 94 -0.06 -4.30 -10.46
N LYS A 95 1.07 -4.82 -10.96
CA LYS A 95 1.21 -6.25 -11.31
C LYS A 95 0.98 -7.16 -10.11
N ARG A 96 1.57 -6.82 -8.95
CA ARG A 96 1.37 -7.59 -7.70
C ARG A 96 -0.07 -7.55 -7.22
N TRP A 97 -0.72 -6.40 -7.33
CA TRP A 97 -2.14 -6.26 -7.00
C TRP A 97 -3.02 -7.17 -7.88
N GLN A 98 -2.74 -7.22 -9.18
CA GLN A 98 -3.44 -8.13 -10.10
C GLN A 98 -3.18 -9.59 -9.72
N HIS A 99 -1.95 -9.95 -9.36
CA HIS A 99 -1.62 -11.29 -8.88
C HIS A 99 -2.40 -11.66 -7.60
N LEU A 100 -2.52 -10.74 -6.64
CA LEU A 100 -3.30 -10.97 -5.41
C LEU A 100 -4.80 -11.14 -5.69
N LYS A 101 -5.36 -10.39 -6.65
CA LYS A 101 -6.77 -10.56 -7.06
C LYS A 101 -7.01 -11.88 -7.80
N HIS A 102 -6.02 -12.33 -8.56
CA HIS A 102 -6.12 -13.48 -9.44
C HIS A 102 -4.91 -14.42 -9.26
N PRO A 103 -4.76 -15.09 -8.09
CA PRO A 103 -3.57 -15.89 -7.78
C PRO A 103 -3.39 -17.10 -8.70
N HIS A 104 -4.44 -17.49 -9.44
CA HIS A 104 -4.44 -18.61 -10.37
C HIS A 104 -4.45 -18.20 -11.85
N ALA A 105 -4.36 -16.90 -12.17
CA ALA A 105 -4.28 -16.48 -13.56
C ALA A 105 -2.93 -16.96 -14.16
N PRO A 106 -2.93 -17.72 -15.26
CA PRO A 106 -1.68 -18.10 -15.92
C PRO A 106 -0.96 -16.82 -16.40
N PRO A 107 0.39 -16.80 -16.42
CA PRO A 107 1.12 -15.66 -16.95
C PRO A 107 0.64 -15.40 -18.38
N ALA A 108 0.32 -14.14 -18.69
CA ALA A 108 -0.07 -13.74 -20.03
C ALA A 108 0.98 -14.28 -21.01
N SER A 109 0.57 -15.18 -21.89
CA SER A 109 1.47 -15.80 -22.87
C SER A 109 2.14 -14.71 -23.69
N SER A 110 3.46 -14.61 -23.57
CA SER A 110 4.28 -13.83 -24.48
C SER A 110 4.14 -14.44 -25.88
N VAL A 111 3.49 -13.70 -26.79
CA VAL A 111 3.54 -13.93 -28.24
C VAL A 111 4.37 -12.82 -28.85
#